data_AF-A0A6I4Q1F8-F1
#
_entry.id   AF-A0A6I4Q1F8-F1
#
_cell.length_a   1.000
_cell.length_b   1.000
_cell.length_c   1.000
_cell.angle_alpha   90.00
_cell.angle_beta   90.00
_cell.angle_gamma   90.00
#
_symmetry.space_group_name_H-M   'P 1'
#
loop_
_entity.id
_entity.type
_entity.pdbx_description
1 polymer ?
#
loop_
_entity_poly.entity_id
_entity_poly.type
_entity_poly.pdbx_seq_one_letter_code
_entity_poly.pdbx_strand_id
1 'polypeptide(L)'
;MSIKENKVAIQKFLEFINTGNVELSKEIISENAIFYAPTSPEPLKGPSGYMHVLNIMRSAFPDIQWKLEEVVAEQNIVATRFTLNGTHKGHFFGIEPSGKKIEISAMNFYYFSNGKIIKEYGQPDIFGLLKQIGAIS
;
A
#
# COMPACT_ATOMS: atom_id res chain seq x y z
N MET A 1 -1.82 20.82 -9.51
CA MET A 1 -1.51 20.86 -8.06
C MET A 1 -0.04 21.17 -7.89
N SER A 2 0.29 21.85 -6.79
CA SER A 2 1.67 22.07 -6.38
C SER A 2 2.29 20.79 -5.81
N ILE A 3 3.61 20.69 -5.88
CA ILE A 3 4.39 19.61 -5.25
C ILE A 3 4.05 19.45 -3.76
N LYS A 4 3.79 20.57 -3.07
CA LYS A 4 3.43 20.58 -1.64
C LYS A 4 2.09 19.89 -1.39
N GLU A 5 1.08 20.15 -2.22
CA GLU A 5 -0.24 19.51 -2.11
C GLU A 5 -0.16 17.99 -2.33
N ASN A 6 0.62 17.53 -3.31
CA ASN A 6 0.79 16.10 -3.56
C ASN A 6 1.44 15.39 -2.36
N LYS A 7 2.45 16.01 -1.73
CA LYS A 7 3.08 15.45 -0.52
C LYS A 7 2.10 15.38 0.65
N VAL A 8 1.22 16.37 0.82
CA VAL A 8 0.15 16.34 1.83
C VAL A 8 -0.86 15.23 1.53
N ALA A 9 -1.23 15.03 0.27
CA ALA A 9 -2.13 13.95 -0.13
C ALA A 9 -1.55 12.57 0.19
N ILE A 10 -0.24 12.37 0.03
CA ILE A 10 0.43 11.12 0.45
C ILE A 10 0.41 10.91 1.97
N GLN A 11 0.47 11.97 2.79
CA GLN A 11 0.30 11.82 4.25
C GLN A 11 -1.11 11.35 4.61
N LYS A 12 -2.14 11.90 3.95
CA LYS A 12 -3.52 11.41 4.08
C LYS A 12 -3.67 9.97 3.59
N PHE A 13 -2.97 9.60 2.53
CA PHE A 13 -2.92 8.22 2.04
C PHE A 13 -2.29 7.28 3.06
N LEU A 14 -1.21 7.69 3.71
CA LEU A 14 -0.59 6.95 4.81
C LEU A 14 -1.58 6.74 5.98
N GLU A 15 -2.34 7.78 6.34
CA GLU A 15 -3.38 7.67 7.37
C GLU A 15 -4.47 6.68 6.95
N PHE A 16 -4.95 6.77 5.70
CA PHE A 16 -5.92 5.84 5.15
C PHE A 16 -5.44 4.38 5.25
N ILE A 17 -4.25 4.05 4.75
CA ILE A 17 -3.77 2.65 4.74
C ILE A 17 -3.53 2.10 6.15
N ASN A 18 -3.18 2.96 7.11
CA ASN A 18 -2.98 2.57 8.51
C ASN A 18 -4.29 2.45 9.31
N THR A 19 -5.34 3.18 8.94
CA THR A 19 -6.62 3.19 9.66
C THR A 19 -7.71 2.35 8.99
N GLY A 20 -7.62 2.13 7.68
CA GLY A 20 -8.71 1.56 6.88
C GLY A 20 -9.92 2.47 6.75
N ASN A 21 -9.78 3.79 7.00
CA ASN A 21 -10.89 4.73 6.93
C ASN A 21 -11.38 4.92 5.48
N VAL A 22 -12.55 4.37 5.18
CA VAL A 22 -13.16 4.39 3.85
C VAL A 22 -13.48 5.82 3.38
N GLU A 23 -13.82 6.74 4.27
CA GLU A 23 -14.12 8.12 3.86
C GLU A 23 -12.85 8.85 3.41
N LEU A 24 -11.71 8.62 4.09
CA LEU A 24 -10.42 9.11 3.60
C LEU A 24 -10.15 8.57 2.20
N SER A 25 -10.35 7.27 1.96
CA SER A 25 -10.09 6.67 0.64
C SER A 25 -10.83 7.39 -0.50
N LYS A 26 -12.09 7.80 -0.30
CA LYS A 26 -12.88 8.52 -1.32
C LYS A 26 -12.40 9.95 -1.54
N GLU A 27 -11.83 10.59 -0.53
CA GLU A 27 -11.27 11.93 -0.63
C GLU A 27 -10.01 11.94 -1.51
N ILE A 28 -9.11 10.97 -1.30
CA ILE A 28 -7.76 10.99 -1.88
C ILE A 28 -7.55 10.05 -3.07
N ILE A 29 -8.43 9.09 -3.33
CA ILE A 29 -8.32 8.15 -4.46
C ILE A 29 -9.46 8.43 -5.45
N SER A 30 -9.12 8.56 -6.72
CA SER A 30 -10.10 8.67 -7.80
C SER A 30 -10.89 7.37 -7.93
N GLU A 31 -12.18 7.43 -8.21
CA GLU A 31 -13.01 6.25 -8.47
C GLU A 31 -12.48 5.42 -9.66
N ASN A 32 -11.85 6.10 -10.62
CA ASN A 32 -11.24 5.48 -11.79
C ASN A 32 -9.74 5.22 -11.62
N ALA A 33 -9.20 5.32 -10.40
CA ALA A 33 -7.78 5.08 -10.17
C ALA A 33 -7.41 3.66 -10.57
N ILE A 34 -6.26 3.49 -11.23
CA ILE A 34 -5.74 2.17 -11.61
C ILE A 34 -4.57 1.80 -10.70
N PHE A 35 -4.69 0.71 -9.95
CA PHE A 35 -3.67 0.24 -9.03
C PHE A 35 -3.05 -1.06 -9.53
N TYR A 36 -1.76 -1.01 -9.86
CA TYR A 36 -0.96 -2.17 -10.24
C TYR A 36 -0.25 -2.71 -8.99
N ALA A 37 -0.78 -3.81 -8.45
CA ALA A 37 -0.17 -4.56 -7.36
C ALA A 37 0.49 -5.84 -7.92
N PRO A 38 1.68 -6.24 -7.47
CA PRO A 38 2.38 -7.41 -8.01
C PRO A 38 1.69 -8.73 -7.65
N THR A 39 0.74 -8.69 -6.71
CA THR A 39 -0.04 -9.84 -6.26
C THR A 39 -1.31 -10.09 -7.07
N SER A 40 -1.62 -9.24 -8.06
CA SER A 40 -2.80 -9.36 -8.91
C SER A 40 -2.40 -9.38 -10.40
N PRO A 41 -2.93 -10.31 -11.20
CA PRO A 41 -2.65 -10.35 -12.64
C PRO A 41 -3.27 -9.17 -13.40
N GLU A 42 -4.44 -8.71 -12.92
CA GLU A 42 -5.15 -7.56 -13.48
C GLU A 42 -5.07 -6.37 -12.52
N PRO A 43 -5.05 -5.13 -13.03
CA PRO A 43 -5.03 -3.95 -12.18
C PRO A 43 -6.35 -3.80 -11.41
N LEU A 44 -6.22 -3.38 -10.16
CA LEU A 44 -7.34 -3.05 -9.29
C LEU A 44 -7.82 -1.62 -9.56
N LYS A 45 -9.06 -1.32 -9.16
CA LYS A 45 -9.71 -0.04 -9.49
C LYS A 45 -10.26 0.68 -8.28
N GLY A 46 -10.01 1.99 -8.23
CA GLY A 46 -10.61 2.93 -7.28
C GLY A 46 -10.43 2.57 -5.81
N PRO A 47 -11.15 3.25 -4.90
CA PRO A 47 -11.05 3.00 -3.46
C PRO A 47 -11.30 1.54 -3.04
N SER A 48 -12.21 0.84 -3.74
CA SER A 48 -12.52 -0.57 -3.46
C SER A 48 -11.34 -1.49 -3.74
N GLY A 49 -10.55 -1.22 -4.79
CA GLY A 49 -9.32 -1.96 -5.09
C GLY A 49 -8.28 -1.84 -3.99
N TYR A 50 -8.08 -0.64 -3.44
CA TYR A 50 -7.16 -0.43 -2.32
C TYR A 50 -7.66 -1.12 -1.05
N MET A 51 -8.96 -0.99 -0.73
CA MET A 51 -9.56 -1.67 0.41
C MET A 51 -9.45 -3.20 0.32
N HIS A 52 -9.56 -3.77 -0.89
CA HIS A 52 -9.35 -5.20 -1.09
C HIS A 52 -7.94 -5.64 -0.68
N VAL A 53 -6.91 -4.91 -1.10
CA VAL A 53 -5.52 -5.22 -0.72
C VAL A 53 -5.28 -4.99 0.77
N LEU A 54 -5.81 -3.91 1.35
CA LEU A 54 -5.71 -3.67 2.80
C LEU A 54 -6.36 -4.79 3.59
N ASN A 55 -7.53 -5.29 3.16
CA ASN A 55 -8.20 -6.40 3.82
C ASN A 55 -7.37 -7.69 3.74
N ILE A 56 -6.80 -8.03 2.57
CA ILE A 56 -5.89 -9.18 2.43
C ILE A 56 -4.70 -9.05 3.39
N MET A 57 -4.04 -7.89 3.40
CA MET A 57 -2.88 -7.66 4.26
C MET A 57 -3.25 -7.73 5.75
N ARG A 58 -4.37 -7.15 6.17
CA ARG A 58 -4.83 -7.18 7.57
C ARG A 58 -5.36 -8.55 8.00
N SER A 59 -5.90 -9.35 7.09
CA SER A 59 -6.27 -10.74 7.40
C SER A 59 -5.04 -11.58 7.74
N ALA A 60 -3.92 -11.40 7.03
CA ALA A 60 -2.67 -12.12 7.29
C ALA A 60 -1.84 -11.50 8.43
N PHE A 61 -1.84 -10.17 8.52
CA PHE A 61 -1.03 -9.37 9.43
C PHE A 61 -1.94 -8.35 10.16
N PRO A 62 -2.69 -8.75 11.20
CA PRO A 62 -3.71 -7.89 11.82
C PRO A 62 -3.18 -6.58 12.40
N ASP A 63 -1.92 -6.56 12.83
CA ASP A 63 -1.21 -5.43 13.40
C ASP A 63 -0.35 -4.68 12.37
N ILE A 64 -0.55 -4.92 11.06
CA ILE A 64 0.27 -4.30 10.03
C ILE A 64 0.15 -2.77 10.02
N GLN A 65 1.30 -2.12 9.96
CA GLN A 65 1.48 -0.67 9.89
C GLN A 65 2.50 -0.30 8.82
N TRP A 66 2.21 0.78 8.11
CA TRP A 66 3.10 1.41 7.15
C TRP A 66 3.73 2.63 7.79
N LYS A 67 5.01 2.83 7.52
CA LYS A 67 5.77 4.03 7.84
C LYS A 67 6.29 4.62 6.54
N LEU A 68 5.99 5.88 6.28
CA LEU A 68 6.57 6.61 5.15
C LEU A 68 8.00 7.02 5.51
N GLU A 69 8.98 6.49 4.80
CA GLU A 69 10.40 6.81 5.01
C GLU A 69 10.83 7.96 4.11
N GLU A 70 10.44 7.92 2.83
CA GLU A 70 10.84 8.91 1.83
C GLU A 70 9.68 9.31 0.93
N VAL A 71 9.68 10.58 0.52
CA VAL A 71 8.73 11.12 -0.44
C VAL A 71 9.40 12.13 -1.39
N VAL A 72 9.42 11.80 -2.67
CA VAL A 72 9.92 12.65 -3.75
C VAL A 72 8.76 12.96 -4.68
N ALA A 73 8.58 14.23 -5.02
CA ALA A 73 7.46 14.66 -5.83
C ALA A 73 7.95 15.58 -6.94
N GLU A 74 7.50 15.30 -8.17
CA GLU A 74 7.80 16.06 -9.37
C GLU A 74 6.50 16.19 -10.18
N GLN A 75 6.11 17.43 -10.50
CA GLN A 75 4.86 17.73 -11.20
C GLN A 75 3.65 17.06 -10.53
N ASN A 76 3.05 16.06 -11.18
CA ASN A 76 1.89 15.30 -10.70
C ASN A 76 2.26 13.85 -10.28
N ILE A 77 3.54 13.53 -10.17
CA ILE A 77 4.04 12.22 -9.80
C ILE A 77 4.66 12.30 -8.40
N VAL A 78 4.38 11.30 -7.56
CA VAL A 78 5.01 11.15 -6.26
C VAL A 78 5.59 9.75 -6.14
N ALA A 79 6.88 9.65 -5.87
CA ALA A 79 7.54 8.40 -5.51
C ALA A 79 7.68 8.34 -3.98
N THR A 80 7.42 7.17 -3.41
CA THR A 80 7.52 6.94 -1.97
C THR A 80 8.29 5.66 -1.67
N ARG A 81 9.00 5.67 -0.55
CA ARG A 81 9.50 4.45 0.09
C ARG A 81 8.81 4.27 1.44
N PHE A 82 8.22 3.11 1.64
CA PHE A 82 7.60 2.71 2.90
C PHE A 82 8.38 1.57 3.55
N THR A 83 8.31 1.53 4.89
CA THR A 83 8.58 0.33 5.69
C THR A 83 7.25 -0.21 6.21
N LEU A 84 7.03 -1.51 6.08
CA LEU A 84 5.85 -2.21 6.59
C LEU A 84 6.28 -3.12 7.73
N ASN A 85 5.57 -3.06 8.85
CA ASN A 85 5.79 -3.92 10.01
C ASN A 85 4.51 -4.62 10.41
N GLY A 86 4.57 -5.89 10.78
CA GLY A 86 3.42 -6.66 11.26
C GLY A 86 3.79 -8.05 11.74
N THR A 87 2.81 -8.82 12.20
CA THR A 87 2.98 -10.20 12.68
C THR A 87 2.11 -11.14 11.87
N HIS A 88 2.70 -12.20 11.32
CA HIS A 88 1.98 -13.20 10.53
C HIS A 88 1.08 -14.07 11.42
N LYS A 89 -0.20 -13.69 11.54
CA LYS A 89 -1.19 -14.32 12.43
C LYS A 89 -2.40 -14.90 11.70
N GLY A 90 -2.56 -14.60 10.41
CA GLY A 90 -3.54 -15.26 9.54
C GLY A 90 -2.86 -15.96 8.37
N HIS A 91 -3.68 -16.52 7.48
CA HIS A 91 -3.19 -17.17 6.28
C HIS A 91 -2.76 -16.12 5.25
N PHE A 92 -1.64 -16.35 4.56
CA PHE A 92 -1.18 -15.50 3.47
C PHE A 92 -0.79 -16.34 2.26
N PHE A 93 -1.54 -16.25 1.16
CA PHE A 93 -1.30 -17.03 -0.07
C PHE A 93 -1.08 -18.53 0.17
N GLY A 94 -1.91 -19.16 1.02
CA GLY A 94 -1.83 -20.58 1.34
C GLY A 94 -0.77 -20.94 2.39
N ILE A 95 -0.07 -19.96 2.95
CA ILE A 95 0.90 -20.16 4.02
C ILE A 95 0.19 -19.97 5.38
N GLU A 96 0.34 -20.96 6.25
CA GLU A 96 -0.19 -20.95 7.62
C GLU A 96 0.49 -19.86 8.48
N PRO A 97 -0.22 -19.31 9.49
CA PRO A 97 0.32 -18.27 10.36
C PRO A 97 1.54 -18.76 11.12
N SER A 98 2.69 -18.15 10.85
CA SER A 98 3.98 -18.58 11.43
C SER A 98 4.33 -17.88 12.75
N GLY A 99 3.54 -16.87 13.16
CA GLY A 99 3.78 -16.08 14.36
C GLY A 99 4.98 -15.15 14.28
N LYS A 100 5.69 -15.13 13.15
CA LYS A 100 6.88 -14.30 12.95
C LYS A 100 6.49 -12.86 12.69
N LYS A 101 7.34 -11.94 13.17
CA LYS A 101 7.30 -10.54 12.77
C LYS A 101 7.87 -10.41 11.37
N ILE A 102 7.30 -9.49 10.60
CA ILE A 102 7.82 -9.06 9.32
C ILE A 102 8.24 -7.59 9.40
N GLU A 103 9.33 -7.28 8.70
CA GLU A 103 9.72 -5.93 8.33
C GLU A 103 10.14 -5.95 6.86
N ILE A 104 9.38 -5.28 6.00
CA ILE A 104 9.67 -5.22 4.55
C ILE A 104 9.56 -3.80 4.05
N SER A 105 10.13 -3.54 2.87
CA SER A 105 9.99 -2.25 2.19
C SER A 105 8.97 -2.32 1.05
N ALA A 106 8.42 -1.16 0.69
CA ALA A 106 7.66 -0.99 -0.55
C ALA A 106 8.05 0.32 -1.23
N MET A 107 8.18 0.29 -2.55
CA MET A 107 8.49 1.44 -3.39
C MET A 107 7.35 1.65 -4.38
N ASN A 108 6.70 2.81 -4.31
CA ASN A 108 5.48 3.06 -5.06
C ASN A 108 5.59 4.37 -5.83
N PHE A 109 5.00 4.40 -7.03
CA PHE A 109 4.78 5.61 -7.81
C PHE A 109 3.29 5.93 -7.86
N TYR A 110 2.92 7.11 -7.39
CA TYR A 110 1.57 7.66 -7.42
C TYR A 110 1.46 8.76 -8.47
N TYR A 111 0.39 8.73 -9.26
CA TYR A 111 0.07 9.77 -10.23
C TYR A 111 -1.20 10.48 -9.77
N PHE A 112 -1.16 11.81 -9.80
CA PHE A 112 -2.23 12.65 -9.28
C PHE A 112 -2.94 13.44 -10.38
N SER A 113 -4.23 13.68 -10.14
CA SER A 113 -5.04 14.67 -10.85
C SER A 113 -6.12 15.20 -9.90
N ASN A 114 -6.36 16.52 -9.90
CA ASN A 114 -7.41 17.18 -9.10
C ASN A 114 -7.47 16.74 -7.62
N GLY A 115 -6.34 16.71 -6.92
CA GLY A 115 -6.29 16.28 -5.51
C GLY A 115 -6.16 14.78 -5.29
N LYS A 116 -6.41 13.95 -6.31
CA LYS A 116 -6.61 12.51 -6.13
C LYS A 116 -5.59 11.66 -6.86
N ILE A 117 -5.29 10.50 -6.28
CA ILE A 117 -4.53 9.43 -6.93
C ILE A 117 -5.38 8.89 -8.08
N ILE A 118 -4.81 8.87 -9.29
CA ILE A 118 -5.43 8.30 -10.49
C ILE A 118 -4.72 7.04 -10.98
N LYS A 119 -3.48 6.79 -10.51
CA LYS A 119 -2.72 5.59 -10.85
C LYS A 119 -1.67 5.32 -9.78
N GLU A 120 -1.44 4.05 -9.48
CA GLU A 120 -0.32 3.59 -8.66
C GLU A 120 0.38 2.39 -9.31
N TYR A 121 1.71 2.42 -9.32
CA TYR A 121 2.52 1.21 -9.44
C TYR A 121 3.14 0.91 -8.08
N GLY A 122 2.71 -0.18 -7.45
CA GLY A 122 3.22 -0.61 -6.16
C GLY A 122 4.25 -1.73 -6.31
N GLN A 123 5.33 -1.68 -5.55
CA GLN A 123 6.35 -2.73 -5.53
C GLN A 123 6.79 -3.04 -4.08
N PRO A 124 5.97 -3.79 -3.32
CA PRO A 124 6.39 -4.39 -2.06
C PRO A 124 7.45 -5.47 -2.26
N ASP A 125 8.35 -5.63 -1.28
CA ASP A 125 9.30 -6.73 -1.21
C ASP A 125 8.62 -8.05 -0.81
N ILE A 126 7.84 -8.61 -1.74
CA ILE A 126 7.14 -9.88 -1.56
C ILE A 126 8.13 -11.03 -1.36
N PHE A 127 9.29 -10.99 -2.01
CA PHE A 127 10.32 -12.01 -1.82
C PHE A 127 10.82 -12.03 -0.37
N GLY A 128 11.21 -10.87 0.17
CA GLY A 128 11.60 -10.71 1.57
C GLY A 128 10.49 -11.11 2.54
N LEU A 129 9.23 -10.76 2.24
CA LEU A 129 8.07 -11.19 3.03
C LEU A 129 7.98 -12.72 3.07
N LEU A 130 7.95 -13.37 1.90
CA LEU A 130 7.80 -14.83 1.79
C LEU A 130 8.92 -15.57 2.51
N LYS A 131 10.16 -15.06 2.42
CA LYS A 131 11.30 -15.60 3.17
C LYS A 131 11.12 -15.46 4.68
N GLN A 132 10.68 -14.30 5.16
CA GLN A 132 10.47 -14.05 6.59
C GLN A 132 9.36 -14.93 7.16
N ILE A 133 8.25 -15.12 6.45
CA ILE A 133 7.16 -15.98 6.93
C ILE A 133 7.47 -17.48 6.80
N GLY A 134 8.54 -17.86 6.11
CA GLY A 134 8.99 -19.26 5.96
C GLY A 134 8.39 -19.99 4.75
N ALA A 135 7.85 -19.26 3.78
CA ALA A 135 7.33 -19.85 2.54
C ALA A 135 8.44 -20.29 1.57
N ILE A 136 9.59 -19.61 1.62
CA ILE A 136 10.77 -19.86 0.78
C ILE A 136 12.06 -19.68 1.58
N SER A 137 13.15 -20.34 1.17
CA SER A 137 14.47 -20.32 1.83
C SER A 137 15.48 -19.38 1.17
#